data_AF-A0A180EQP3-F1
#
_entry.id   AF-A0A180EQP3-F1
#
_cell.length_a   1.000
_cell.length_b   1.000
_cell.length_c   1.000
_cell.angle_alpha   90.00
_cell.angle_beta   90.00
_cell.angle_gamma   90.00
#
_symmetry.space_group_name_H-M   'P 1'
#
loop_
_entity.id
_entity.type
_entity.pdbx_description
1 polymer ?
#
loop_
_entity_poly.entity_id
_entity_poly.type
_entity_poly.pdbx_seq_one_letter_code
_entity_poly.pdbx_strand_id
1 'polypeptide(L)'
;MDFNLYQFWDSNSTSNSRLTNKSIKMAEQELGVDLPELFIDLLKVQNGGYTKGFAYPMTIETSWSKNHIPLYELFGIDLYHGPGNSSNILYSTYMIEEWGLPEKQVLLSGDGHWWITLDYRKSTIPSVNWIDCECSEDIHVANNFTDFIRIDFVYLPTYSPNLNLIERLWHFMRVKILNSTYYEKSSEFKSAIVSFLGGIKLYKEELRSLLTLNFRTVGGTSVHLSQTSS
;
A
#
# COMPACT_ATOMS: atom_id res chain seq x y z
N MET A 1 9.81 24.34 6.40
CA MET A 1 8.36 24.53 6.60
C MET A 1 7.96 23.55 7.69
N ASP A 2 7.17 23.94 8.68
CA ASP A 2 6.78 23.02 9.76
C ASP A 2 5.76 22.00 9.24
N PHE A 3 6.07 20.71 9.38
CA PHE A 3 5.17 19.62 9.00
C PHE A 3 3.87 19.71 9.80
N ASN A 4 2.72 19.73 9.10
CA ASN A 4 1.41 19.83 9.73
C ASN A 4 0.75 18.45 9.81
N LEU A 5 0.70 17.88 11.01
CA LEU A 5 0.10 16.58 11.33
C LEU A 5 -1.35 16.46 10.82
N TYR A 6 -2.14 17.53 10.85
CA TYR A 6 -3.55 17.53 10.44
C TYR A 6 -3.73 17.58 8.92
N GLN A 7 -2.67 17.85 8.16
CA GLN A 7 -2.71 17.84 6.70
C GLN A 7 -2.15 16.56 6.09
N PHE A 8 -1.74 15.60 6.91
CA PHE A 8 -1.18 14.33 6.45
C PHE A 8 -2.24 13.35 5.93
N TRP A 9 -3.34 13.21 6.66
CA TRP A 9 -4.39 12.22 6.38
C TRP A 9 -5.39 12.69 5.33
N ASP A 10 -5.95 11.74 4.56
CA ASP A 10 -7.09 12.02 3.69
C ASP A 10 -8.36 12.17 4.55
N SER A 11 -9.10 13.24 4.31
CA SER A 11 -10.40 13.52 4.94
C SER A 11 -11.45 12.42 4.76
N ASN A 12 -11.35 11.61 3.70
CA ASN A 12 -12.28 10.52 3.41
C ASN A 12 -11.77 9.16 3.92
N SER A 13 -10.63 9.13 4.61
CA SER A 13 -10.08 7.89 5.14
C SER A 13 -10.90 7.37 6.32
N THR A 14 -11.21 6.08 6.31
CA THR A 14 -11.59 5.37 7.54
C THR A 14 -10.34 5.14 8.39
N SER A 15 -10.46 5.27 9.70
CA SER A 15 -9.37 5.03 10.65
C SER A 15 -9.70 3.86 11.58
N ASN A 16 -8.67 3.26 12.16
CA ASN A 16 -8.87 2.29 13.23
C ASN A 16 -9.44 2.94 14.49
N SER A 17 -9.67 2.10 15.50
CA SER A 17 -10.08 2.54 16.83
C SER A 17 -9.10 3.57 17.41
N ARG A 18 -9.60 4.45 18.29
CA ARG A 18 -8.79 5.53 18.87
C ARG A 18 -7.54 4.96 19.54
N LEU A 19 -6.38 5.51 19.17
CA LEU A 19 -5.10 5.10 19.77
C LEU A 19 -5.07 5.42 21.27
N THR A 20 -4.61 4.46 22.07
CA THR A 20 -4.45 4.61 23.52
C THR A 20 -3.01 4.35 23.95
N ASN A 21 -2.59 4.92 25.07
CA ASN A 21 -1.27 4.61 25.65
C ASN A 21 -1.10 3.11 25.96
N LYS A 22 -2.21 2.42 26.26
CA LYS A 22 -2.20 0.96 26.46
C LYS A 22 -1.88 0.23 25.16
N SER A 23 -2.54 0.59 24.05
CA SER A 23 -2.31 -0.05 22.76
C SER A 23 -0.90 0.21 22.23
N ILE A 24 -0.37 1.42 22.42
CA ILE A 24 1.02 1.75 22.06
C ILE A 24 2.01 0.83 22.81
N LYS A 25 1.91 0.77 24.15
CA LYS A 25 2.81 -0.06 24.96
C LYS A 25 2.73 -1.54 24.62
N MET A 26 1.52 -2.04 24.36
CA MET A 26 1.34 -3.44 23.96
C MET A 26 1.96 -3.71 22.58
N ALA A 27 1.82 -2.77 21.63
CA ALA A 27 2.43 -2.90 20.32
C ALA A 27 3.96 -2.88 20.37
N GLU A 28 4.56 -1.95 21.12
CA GLU A 28 6.01 -1.89 21.34
C GLU A 28 6.54 -3.18 22.01
N GLN A 29 5.81 -3.70 23.00
CA GLN A 29 6.15 -4.95 23.66
C GLN A 29 6.09 -6.16 22.70
N GLU A 30 5.06 -6.23 21.86
CA GLU A 30 4.85 -7.33 20.92
C GLU A 30 5.86 -7.31 19.76
N LEU A 31 6.15 -6.12 19.24
CA LEU A 31 7.16 -5.90 18.20
C LEU A 31 8.59 -5.95 18.74
N GLY A 32 8.77 -5.80 20.06
CA GLY A 32 10.07 -5.77 20.72
C GLY A 32 10.90 -4.53 20.41
N VAL A 33 10.26 -3.40 20.10
CA VAL A 33 10.91 -2.14 19.70
C VAL A 33 10.19 -0.93 20.28
N ASP A 34 10.92 0.18 20.44
CA ASP A 34 10.32 1.49 20.72
C ASP A 34 9.92 2.17 19.41
N LEU A 35 8.70 2.70 19.34
CA LEU A 35 8.20 3.37 18.14
C LEU A 35 8.62 4.86 18.12
N PRO A 36 8.88 5.45 16.94
CA PRO A 36 9.23 6.86 16.85
C PRO A 36 8.12 7.77 17.40
N GLU A 37 8.50 8.80 18.17
CA GLU A 37 7.54 9.73 18.81
C GLU A 37 6.62 10.41 17.77
N LEU A 38 7.19 10.87 16.65
CA LEU A 38 6.42 11.51 15.58
C LEU A 38 5.44 10.53 14.90
N PHE A 39 5.78 9.25 14.82
CA PHE A 39 4.87 8.23 14.29
C PHE A 39 3.68 8.05 15.22
N ILE A 40 3.92 7.95 16.52
CA ILE A 40 2.86 7.88 17.54
C ILE A 40 1.97 9.14 17.47
N ASP A 41 2.56 10.32 17.34
CA ASP A 41 1.81 11.58 17.26
C ASP A 41 0.94 11.68 16.00
N LEU A 42 1.41 11.16 14.87
CA LEU A 42 0.57 10.99 13.67
C LEU A 42 -0.60 10.06 13.93
N LEU A 43 -0.35 8.90 14.55
CA LEU A 43 -1.40 7.92 14.85
C LEU A 43 -2.42 8.40 15.90
N LYS A 44 -2.03 9.34 16.78
CA LYS A 44 -2.97 10.01 17.70
C LYS A 44 -3.94 10.94 16.96
N VAL A 45 -3.54 11.49 15.82
CA VAL A 45 -4.45 12.28 14.95
C VAL A 45 -5.39 11.34 14.20
N GLN A 46 -4.85 10.30 13.56
CA GLN A 46 -5.62 9.26 12.91
C GLN A 46 -4.87 7.94 12.98
N ASN A 47 -5.50 6.90 13.54
CA ASN A 47 -4.84 5.62 13.78
C ASN A 47 -4.81 4.73 12.52
N GLY A 48 -4.01 5.15 11.53
CA GLY A 48 -3.86 4.48 10.26
C GLY A 48 -4.93 4.85 9.21
N GLY A 49 -4.72 4.37 7.99
CA GLY A 49 -5.56 4.63 6.83
C GLY A 49 -4.83 5.41 5.74
N TYR A 50 -5.60 6.00 4.82
CA TYR A 50 -5.06 6.71 3.67
C TYR A 50 -4.50 8.08 4.03
N THR A 51 -3.33 8.37 3.47
CA THR A 51 -2.76 9.72 3.45
C THR A 51 -3.34 10.50 2.28
N LYS A 52 -2.95 11.76 2.11
CA LYS A 52 -3.26 12.53 0.90
C LYS A 52 -2.60 12.02 -0.39
N GLY A 53 -1.93 10.87 -0.41
CA GLY A 53 -1.31 10.34 -1.61
C GLY A 53 -0.02 11.08 -1.96
N PHE A 54 0.96 10.92 -1.08
CA PHE A 54 2.25 11.59 -1.19
C PHE A 54 3.24 10.79 -2.05
N ALA A 55 4.14 11.51 -2.73
CA ALA A 55 5.33 10.95 -3.37
C ALA A 55 6.58 11.44 -2.62
N TYR A 56 7.35 10.51 -2.05
CA TYR A 56 8.62 10.81 -1.40
C TYR A 56 9.74 10.82 -2.45
N PRO A 57 10.49 11.93 -2.60
CA PRO A 57 11.53 12.03 -3.62
C PRO A 57 12.71 11.11 -3.32
N MET A 58 13.16 10.38 -4.33
CA MET A 58 14.30 9.47 -4.28
C MET A 58 15.39 9.94 -5.25
N THR A 59 16.65 9.78 -4.84
CA THR A 59 17.83 9.99 -5.71
C THR A 59 18.29 8.69 -6.39
N ILE A 60 17.75 7.56 -5.95
CA ILE A 60 18.00 6.22 -6.48
C ILE A 60 16.70 5.75 -7.15
N GLU A 61 16.80 5.23 -8.37
CA GLU A 61 15.68 4.59 -9.06
C GLU A 61 15.29 3.30 -8.33
N THR A 62 13.99 3.12 -8.12
CA THR A 62 13.39 1.92 -7.54
C THR A 62 12.54 1.20 -8.58
N SER A 63 12.13 -0.03 -8.29
CA SER A 63 11.15 -0.79 -9.07
C SER A 63 9.85 -0.01 -9.32
N TRP A 64 9.46 0.85 -8.37
CA TRP A 64 8.26 1.67 -8.46
C TRP A 64 8.41 2.85 -9.42
N SER A 65 9.51 3.61 -9.29
CA SER A 65 9.75 4.75 -10.17
C SER A 65 11.20 5.23 -10.18
N LYS A 66 11.51 6.07 -11.16
CA LYS A 66 12.83 6.67 -11.35
C LYS A 66 13.28 7.62 -10.25
N ASN A 67 12.35 8.21 -9.51
CA ASN A 67 12.66 9.38 -8.66
C ASN A 67 11.76 9.56 -7.44
N HIS A 68 10.88 8.60 -7.13
CA HIS A 68 10.05 8.65 -5.94
C HIS A 68 9.51 7.29 -5.52
N ILE A 69 9.10 7.19 -4.26
CA ILE A 69 8.27 6.09 -3.75
C ILE A 69 6.92 6.65 -3.26
N PRO A 70 5.84 5.85 -3.31
CA PRO A 70 4.53 6.28 -2.89
C PRO A 70 4.38 6.17 -1.37
N LEU A 71 3.56 7.04 -0.78
CA LEU A 71 3.05 6.87 0.58
C LEU A 71 1.56 7.11 0.56
N TYR A 72 0.80 6.13 0.08
CA TYR A 72 -0.66 6.21 -0.07
C TYR A 72 -1.42 5.98 1.23
N GLU A 73 -0.85 5.15 2.10
CA GLU A 73 -1.42 4.82 3.40
C GLU A 73 -0.33 4.71 4.43
N LEU A 74 -0.75 4.77 5.69
CA LEU A 74 0.09 4.46 6.83
C LEU A 74 -0.66 3.47 7.73
N PHE A 75 0.00 2.41 8.14
CA PHE A 75 -0.57 1.39 9.01
C PHE A 75 -0.73 1.93 10.43
N GLY A 76 -1.84 1.55 11.05
CA GLY A 76 -2.15 1.93 12.43
C GLY A 76 -1.73 0.87 13.44
N ILE A 77 -2.16 1.07 14.68
CA ILE A 77 -2.04 0.11 15.77
C ILE A 77 -3.44 -0.26 16.24
N ASP A 78 -3.88 -1.48 15.97
CA ASP A 78 -5.12 -2.00 16.53
C ASP A 78 -4.88 -3.36 17.17
N LEU A 79 -5.29 -3.52 18.43
CA LEU A 79 -5.12 -4.78 19.15
C LEU A 79 -6.14 -5.85 18.72
N TYR A 80 -7.17 -5.46 17.96
CA TYR A 80 -8.14 -6.40 17.41
C TYR A 80 -7.70 -6.87 16.02
N HIS A 81 -7.28 -8.14 15.96
CA HIS A 81 -6.99 -8.86 14.72
C HIS A 81 -8.28 -9.35 14.05
N GLY A 82 -9.05 -8.42 13.49
CA GLY A 82 -10.26 -8.73 12.73
C GLY A 82 -9.95 -9.00 11.24
N PRO A 83 -10.74 -9.83 10.55
CA PRO A 83 -10.65 -9.96 9.09
C PRO A 83 -10.88 -8.58 8.43
N GLY A 84 -9.93 -8.15 7.61
CA GLY A 84 -9.95 -6.84 6.92
C GLY A 84 -9.10 -5.75 7.55
N ASN A 85 -8.41 -6.00 8.67
CA ASN A 85 -7.50 -5.04 9.30
C ASN A 85 -6.05 -5.15 8.78
N SER A 86 -5.85 -5.19 7.46
CA SER A 86 -4.51 -5.37 6.87
C SER A 86 -3.56 -4.20 7.14
N SER A 87 -4.08 -3.00 7.36
CA SER A 87 -3.30 -1.78 7.60
C SER A 87 -2.93 -1.63 9.09
N ASN A 88 -2.27 -2.63 9.66
CA ASN A 88 -1.89 -2.68 11.07
C ASN A 88 -0.47 -3.21 11.26
N ILE A 89 0.36 -2.43 11.97
CA ILE A 89 1.79 -2.73 12.14
C ILE A 89 2.04 -4.02 12.92
N LEU A 90 1.07 -4.51 13.71
CA LEU A 90 1.21 -5.76 14.45
C LEU A 90 1.34 -6.99 13.55
N TYR A 91 0.96 -6.88 12.27
CA TYR A 91 1.20 -7.94 11.28
C TYR A 91 2.65 -7.99 10.78
N SER A 92 3.53 -7.06 11.20
CA SER A 92 4.92 -7.01 10.73
C SER A 92 5.64 -8.35 10.91
N THR A 93 5.57 -8.96 12.09
CA THR A 93 6.23 -10.26 12.35
C THR A 93 5.74 -11.36 11.42
N TYR A 94 4.42 -11.47 11.24
CA TYR A 94 3.82 -12.45 10.34
C TYR A 94 4.23 -12.19 8.88
N MET A 95 4.20 -10.93 8.43
CA MET A 95 4.56 -10.57 7.05
C MET A 95 6.05 -10.76 6.76
N ILE A 96 6.92 -10.51 7.74
CA ILE A 96 8.35 -10.77 7.62
C ILE A 96 8.60 -12.25 7.34
N GLU A 97 7.93 -13.15 8.07
CA GLU A 97 8.05 -14.59 7.86
C GLU A 97 7.43 -15.02 6.53
N GLU A 98 6.21 -14.60 6.23
CA GLU A 98 5.47 -14.98 5.01
C GLU A 98 6.21 -14.55 3.73
N TRP A 99 6.79 -13.35 3.73
CA TRP A 99 7.44 -12.77 2.55
C TRP A 99 8.97 -12.88 2.56
N GLY A 100 9.56 -13.50 3.60
CA GLY A 100 11.01 -13.64 3.72
C GLY A 100 11.74 -12.30 3.81
N LEU A 101 11.12 -11.30 4.45
CA LEU A 101 11.73 -9.98 4.62
C LEU A 101 12.92 -10.06 5.60
N PRO A 102 13.82 -9.07 5.59
CA PRO A 102 14.81 -8.93 6.64
C PRO A 102 14.15 -8.91 8.03
N GLU A 103 14.83 -9.46 9.04
CA GLU A 103 14.35 -9.37 10.41
C GLU A 103 14.38 -7.92 10.93
N LYS A 104 13.70 -7.68 12.06
CA LYS A 104 13.67 -6.39 12.78
C LYS A 104 13.13 -5.22 11.94
N GLN A 105 12.05 -5.49 11.21
CA GLN A 105 11.30 -4.49 10.45
C GLN A 105 9.97 -4.21 11.16
N VAL A 106 9.48 -2.97 11.06
CA VAL A 106 8.08 -2.63 11.36
C VAL A 106 7.49 -2.05 10.09
N LEU A 107 6.53 -2.74 9.49
CA LEU A 107 5.94 -2.39 8.20
C LEU A 107 4.97 -1.22 8.40
N LEU A 108 5.20 -0.12 7.68
CA LEU A 108 4.43 1.11 7.79
C LEU A 108 3.42 1.26 6.66
N SER A 109 3.71 0.71 5.49
CA SER A 109 2.88 0.80 4.29
C SER A 109 3.34 -0.27 3.30
N GLY A 110 2.44 -0.77 2.46
CA GLY A 110 2.77 -1.78 1.46
C GLY A 110 1.55 -2.63 1.09
N ASP A 111 1.68 -3.36 -0.01
CA ASP A 111 0.60 -4.19 -0.57
C ASP A 111 0.95 -5.69 -0.66
N GLY A 112 2.12 -6.08 -0.14
CA GLY A 112 2.67 -7.44 -0.25
C GLY A 112 3.81 -7.56 -1.25
N HIS A 113 3.86 -6.70 -2.28
CA HIS A 113 4.94 -6.69 -3.27
C HIS A 113 6.10 -5.81 -2.82
N TRP A 114 5.76 -4.65 -2.27
CA TRP A 114 6.70 -3.68 -1.72
C TRP A 114 6.27 -3.22 -0.33
N TRP A 115 7.23 -2.69 0.42
CA TRP A 115 7.05 -2.20 1.78
C TRP A 115 7.86 -0.95 2.04
N ILE A 116 7.26 0.01 2.74
CA ILE A 116 7.97 1.05 3.48
C ILE A 116 8.03 0.60 4.94
N THR A 117 9.22 0.62 5.53
CA THR A 117 9.42 0.04 6.86
C THR A 117 10.36 0.84 7.74
N LEU A 118 10.15 0.77 9.06
CA LEU A 118 11.15 1.11 10.07
C LEU A 118 12.14 -0.05 10.22
N ASP A 119 13.40 0.20 9.89
CA ASP A 119 14.48 -0.77 9.95
C ASP A 119 15.29 -0.63 11.25
N TYR A 120 15.14 -1.61 12.15
CA TYR A 120 15.82 -1.69 13.44
C TYR A 120 17.04 -2.61 13.43
N ARG A 121 17.50 -3.10 12.26
CA ARG A 121 18.63 -4.04 12.19
C ARG A 121 19.92 -3.47 12.79
N LYS A 122 20.13 -2.16 12.64
CA LYS A 122 21.40 -1.48 13.01
C LYS A 122 21.32 -0.69 14.32
N SER A 123 20.14 -0.26 14.74
CA SER A 123 19.97 0.74 15.80
C SER A 123 18.57 0.66 16.42
N THR A 124 18.43 1.14 17.66
CA THR A 124 17.12 1.34 18.31
C THR A 124 16.37 2.56 17.78
N ILE A 125 17.08 3.52 17.19
CA ILE A 125 16.50 4.57 16.36
C ILE A 125 16.45 4.02 14.93
N PRO A 126 15.26 3.69 14.39
CA PRO A 126 15.15 3.01 13.13
C PRO A 126 15.39 3.96 11.95
N SER A 127 16.02 3.46 10.89
CA SER A 127 15.95 4.13 9.58
C SER A 127 14.63 3.80 8.89
N VAL A 128 14.31 4.53 7.82
CA VAL A 128 13.21 4.16 6.91
C VAL A 128 13.82 3.53 5.66
N ASN A 129 13.30 2.37 5.27
CA ASN A 129 13.72 1.65 4.07
C ASN A 129 12.54 1.34 3.15
N TRP A 130 12.84 1.21 1.87
CA TRP A 130 12.00 0.65 0.82
C TRP A 130 12.46 -0.78 0.54
N ILE A 131 11.54 -1.73 0.58
CA ILE A 131 11.81 -3.13 0.27
C ILE A 131 10.86 -3.56 -0.84
N ASP A 132 11.39 -4.14 -1.91
CA ASP A 132 10.60 -4.80 -2.95
C ASP A 132 11.04 -6.26 -3.05
N CYS A 133 10.13 -7.16 -2.68
CA CYS A 133 10.41 -8.59 -2.61
C CYS A 133 10.59 -9.22 -3.98
N GLU A 134 9.91 -8.70 -5.00
CA GLU A 134 9.91 -9.25 -6.36
C GLU A 134 11.17 -8.83 -7.11
N CYS A 135 11.67 -7.62 -6.82
CA CYS A 135 12.86 -7.04 -7.44
C CYS A 135 14.13 -7.20 -6.60
N SER A 136 14.03 -7.83 -5.42
CA SER A 136 15.14 -8.00 -4.46
C SER A 136 15.78 -6.66 -4.04
N GLU A 137 14.95 -5.64 -3.81
CA GLU A 137 15.39 -4.32 -3.36
C GLU A 137 15.32 -4.22 -1.83
N ASP A 138 16.35 -3.63 -1.22
CA ASP A 138 16.38 -3.18 0.18
C ASP A 138 17.18 -1.87 0.20
N ILE A 139 16.44 -0.76 0.04
CA ILE A 139 17.00 0.56 -0.24
C ILE A 139 16.74 1.47 0.95
N HIS A 140 17.80 2.10 1.45
CA HIS A 140 17.68 3.12 2.49
C HIS A 140 17.00 4.39 1.93
N VAL A 141 15.97 4.87 2.64
CA VAL A 141 15.14 6.02 2.24
C VAL A 141 15.44 7.24 3.09
N ALA A 142 15.51 7.07 4.42
CA ALA A 142 15.78 8.14 5.37
C ALA A 142 16.46 7.64 6.65
N ASN A 143 17.24 8.49 7.30
CA ASN A 143 17.97 8.14 8.54
C ASN A 143 17.05 7.84 9.73
N ASN A 144 15.85 8.41 9.74
CA ASN A 144 14.84 8.20 10.76
C ASN A 144 13.45 8.61 10.24
N PHE A 145 12.41 8.27 10.99
CA PHE A 145 11.03 8.60 10.63
C PHE A 145 10.74 10.11 10.58
N THR A 146 11.42 10.90 11.41
CA THR A 146 11.25 12.36 11.42
C THR A 146 11.74 12.98 10.12
N ASP A 147 12.91 12.56 9.63
CA ASP A 147 13.45 13.02 8.35
C ASP A 147 12.56 12.58 7.19
N PHE A 148 12.05 11.34 7.23
CA PHE A 148 11.13 10.82 6.22
C PHE A 148 9.85 11.69 6.08
N ILE A 149 9.27 12.10 7.21
CA ILE A 149 8.00 12.83 7.23
C ILE A 149 8.18 14.36 7.05
N ARG A 150 9.34 14.92 7.37
CA ARG A 150 9.60 16.36 7.24
C ARG A 150 10.01 16.81 5.83
N ILE A 151 10.26 15.87 4.92
CA ILE A 151 10.58 16.18 3.52
C ILE A 151 9.32 16.66 2.80
N ASP A 152 9.51 17.60 1.86
CA ASP A 152 8.42 18.13 1.03
C ASP A 152 7.91 17.04 0.09
N PHE A 153 6.72 16.51 0.41
CA PHE A 153 6.03 15.58 -0.46
C PHE A 153 5.34 16.29 -1.61
N VAL A 154 5.38 15.68 -2.79
CA VAL A 154 4.60 16.15 -3.95
C VAL A 154 3.26 15.42 -3.96
N TYR A 155 2.16 16.18 -4.08
CA TYR A 155 0.82 15.61 -4.24
C TYR A 155 0.65 15.06 -5.65
N LEU A 156 0.29 13.79 -5.77
CA LEU A 156 -0.05 13.19 -7.06
C LEU A 156 -1.53 13.46 -7.38
N PRO A 157 -1.88 13.79 -8.63
CA PRO A 157 -3.28 13.92 -9.02
C PRO A 157 -4.02 12.61 -8.73
N THR A 158 -5.29 12.71 -8.32
CA THR A 158 -6.11 11.55 -7.99
C THR A 158 -6.13 10.57 -9.16
N TYR A 159 -5.58 9.38 -8.90
CA TYR A 159 -5.59 8.28 -9.83
C TYR A 159 -7.02 8.04 -10.32
N SER A 160 -7.22 7.96 -11.63
CA SER A 160 -8.53 7.68 -12.21
C SER A 160 -8.65 6.17 -12.45
N PRO A 161 -9.23 5.39 -11.53
CA PRO A 161 -9.35 3.93 -11.68
C PRO A 161 -10.17 3.55 -12.93
N ASN A 162 -11.12 4.42 -13.34
CA ASN A 162 -11.85 4.24 -14.60
C ASN A 162 -11.00 4.48 -15.86
N LEU A 163 -9.77 4.99 -15.74
CA LEU A 163 -8.80 5.11 -16.83
C LEU A 163 -7.86 3.92 -16.95
N ASN A 164 -7.73 3.08 -15.90
CA ASN A 164 -6.84 1.92 -15.95
C ASN A 164 -7.59 0.63 -16.31
N LEU A 165 -7.23 0.04 -17.45
CA LEU A 165 -7.77 -1.24 -17.91
C LEU A 165 -7.48 -2.40 -16.94
N ILE A 166 -6.35 -2.36 -16.21
CA ILE A 166 -6.00 -3.42 -15.25
C ILE A 166 -6.99 -3.44 -14.08
N GLU A 167 -7.43 -2.28 -13.60
CA GLU A 167 -8.40 -2.17 -12.50
C GLU A 167 -9.77 -2.69 -12.92
N ARG A 168 -10.15 -2.48 -14.18
CA ARG A 168 -11.39 -3.04 -14.73
C ARG A 168 -11.32 -4.56 -14.82
N LEU A 169 -10.20 -5.10 -15.30
CA LEU A 169 -9.98 -6.55 -15.33
C LEU A 169 -9.95 -7.14 -13.91
N TRP A 170 -9.26 -6.46 -12.99
CA TRP A 170 -9.18 -6.84 -11.58
C TRP A 170 -10.57 -6.87 -10.93
N HIS A 171 -11.38 -5.82 -11.12
CA HIS A 171 -12.76 -5.80 -10.64
C HIS A 171 -13.59 -6.94 -11.22
N PHE A 172 -13.53 -7.16 -12.53
CA PHE A 172 -14.24 -8.26 -13.19
C PHE A 172 -13.83 -9.62 -12.64
N MET A 173 -12.52 -9.84 -12.47
CA MET A 173 -11.99 -11.05 -11.87
C MET A 173 -12.53 -11.26 -10.45
N ARG A 174 -12.48 -10.24 -9.59
CA ARG A 174 -13.03 -10.32 -8.23
C ARG A 174 -14.51 -10.69 -8.25
N VAL A 175 -15.31 -10.13 -9.16
CA VAL A 175 -16.72 -10.49 -9.30
C VAL A 175 -16.90 -11.96 -9.71
N LYS A 176 -16.04 -12.52 -10.56
CA LYS A 176 -16.14 -13.92 -10.99
C LYS A 176 -15.60 -14.91 -9.95
N ILE A 177 -14.57 -14.54 -9.19
CA ILE A 177 -13.86 -15.44 -8.27
C ILE A 177 -14.37 -15.31 -6.83
N LEU A 178 -14.62 -14.09 -6.35
CA LEU A 178 -14.93 -13.83 -4.94
C LEU A 178 -16.43 -13.71 -4.66
N ASN A 179 -17.26 -13.54 -5.68
CA ASN A 179 -18.69 -13.43 -5.44
C ASN A 179 -19.24 -14.77 -4.92
N SER A 180 -19.75 -14.75 -3.69
CA SER A 180 -20.32 -15.92 -2.99
C SER A 180 -19.34 -17.09 -2.76
N THR A 181 -18.03 -16.85 -2.84
CA THR A 181 -17.00 -17.87 -2.59
C THR A 181 -16.01 -17.38 -1.53
N TYR A 182 -15.87 -18.14 -0.45
CA TYR A 182 -14.86 -17.91 0.59
C TYR A 182 -13.72 -18.93 0.42
N TYR A 183 -12.48 -18.44 0.43
CA TYR A 183 -11.28 -19.27 0.39
C TYR A 183 -10.65 -19.29 1.77
N GLU A 184 -10.55 -20.46 2.39
CA GLU A 184 -9.94 -20.59 3.71
C GLU A 184 -8.41 -20.47 3.63
N LYS A 185 -7.82 -20.88 2.50
CA LYS A 185 -6.37 -20.88 2.27
C LYS A 185 -5.97 -20.01 1.09
N SER A 186 -4.86 -19.27 1.25
CA SER A 186 -4.27 -18.47 0.16
C SER A 186 -3.93 -19.29 -1.09
N SER A 187 -3.50 -20.55 -0.91
CA SER A 187 -3.20 -21.46 -2.03
C SER A 187 -4.43 -21.78 -2.89
N GLU A 188 -5.61 -21.91 -2.28
CA GLU A 188 -6.87 -22.15 -2.98
C GLU A 188 -7.32 -20.90 -3.75
N PHE A 189 -7.19 -19.72 -3.13
CA PHE A 189 -7.44 -18.45 -3.80
C PHE A 189 -6.50 -18.23 -5.00
N LYS A 190 -5.20 -18.50 -4.83
CA LYS A 190 -4.21 -18.41 -5.91
C LYS A 190 -4.55 -19.37 -7.06
N SER A 191 -4.94 -20.61 -6.74
CA SER A 191 -5.38 -21.60 -7.73
C SER A 191 -6.61 -21.13 -8.51
N ALA A 192 -7.57 -20.49 -7.84
CA ALA A 192 -8.74 -19.91 -8.48
C ALA A 192 -8.39 -18.77 -9.44
N ILE A 193 -7.47 -17.88 -9.04
CA ILE A 193 -6.94 -16.82 -9.92
C ILE A 193 -6.29 -17.41 -11.17
N VAL A 194 -5.38 -18.38 -10.99
CA VAL A 194 -4.68 -19.02 -12.12
C VAL A 194 -5.66 -19.70 -13.05
N SER A 195 -6.65 -20.40 -12.50
CA SER A 195 -7.70 -21.07 -13.28
C SER A 195 -8.57 -20.07 -14.06
N PHE A 196 -8.96 -18.96 -13.44
CA PHE A 196 -9.68 -17.87 -14.11
C PHE A 196 -8.87 -17.28 -15.27
N LEU A 197 -7.59 -16.97 -15.04
CA LEU A 197 -6.71 -16.41 -16.08
C LEU A 197 -6.47 -17.42 -17.22
N GLY A 198 -6.33 -18.71 -16.91
CA GLY A 198 -6.27 -19.77 -17.93
C GLY A 198 -7.56 -19.91 -18.74
N GLY A 199 -8.71 -19.66 -18.10
CA GLY A 199 -10.04 -19.68 -18.70
C GLY A 199 -10.52 -18.35 -19.28
N ILE A 200 -9.69 -17.30 -19.28
CA ILE A 200 -10.13 -15.92 -19.53
C ILE A 200 -10.88 -15.72 -20.86
N LYS A 201 -10.57 -16.55 -21.88
CA LYS A 201 -11.22 -16.52 -23.19
C LYS A 201 -12.72 -16.82 -23.13
N LEU A 202 -13.20 -17.50 -22.08
CA LEU A 202 -14.62 -17.78 -21.87
C LEU A 202 -15.43 -16.48 -21.68
N TYR A 203 -14.80 -15.42 -21.18
CA TYR A 203 -15.42 -14.14 -20.89
C TYR A 203 -15.20 -13.09 -21.98
N LYS A 204 -14.81 -13.51 -23.19
CA LYS A 204 -14.37 -12.62 -24.28
C LYS A 204 -15.34 -11.47 -24.57
N GLU A 205 -16.65 -11.73 -24.63
CA GLU A 205 -17.64 -10.71 -24.96
C GLU A 205 -17.86 -9.71 -23.80
N GLU A 206 -17.89 -10.19 -22.56
CA GLU A 206 -17.95 -9.32 -21.36
C GLU A 206 -16.69 -8.43 -21.29
N LEU A 207 -15.50 -9.03 -21.45
CA LEU A 207 -14.22 -8.32 -21.42
C LEU A 207 -14.09 -7.29 -22.55
N ARG A 208 -14.60 -7.57 -23.75
CA ARG A 208 -14.63 -6.61 -24.86
C ARG A 208 -15.43 -5.35 -24.53
N SER A 209 -16.56 -5.50 -23.87
CA SER A 209 -17.38 -4.36 -23.45
C SER A 209 -16.74 -3.56 -22.31
N LEU A 210 -16.01 -4.26 -21.43
CA LEU A 210 -15.45 -3.68 -20.21
C LEU A 210 -14.09 -2.99 -20.45
N LEU A 211 -13.22 -3.60 -21.26
CA LEU A 211 -11.86 -3.14 -21.53
C LEU A 211 -11.80 -2.15 -22.71
N THR A 212 -12.75 -1.22 -22.77
CA THR A 212 -12.81 -0.20 -23.84
C THR A 212 -11.97 1.03 -23.50
N LEU A 213 -11.35 1.64 -24.51
CA LEU A 213 -10.59 2.89 -24.38
C LEU A 213 -11.49 4.15 -24.47
N ASN A 214 -12.80 4.01 -24.20
CA ASN A 214 -13.79 5.09 -24.26
C ASN A 214 -13.67 6.02 -23.05
N PHE A 215 -12.53 6.68 -22.90
CA PHE A 215 -12.28 7.61 -21.81
C PHE A 215 -12.91 8.97 -22.13
N ARG A 216 -13.51 9.62 -21.12
CA ARG A 216 -13.98 11.00 -21.25
C ARG A 216 -12.78 11.93 -21.20
N THR A 217 -12.54 12.67 -22.26
CA THR A 217 -11.45 13.66 -22.32
C THR A 217 -11.90 14.99 -21.73
N VAL A 218 -11.14 15.53 -20.78
CA VAL A 218 -11.36 16.88 -20.26
C VAL A 218 -11.03 17.88 -21.38
N GLY A 219 -12.03 18.65 -21.82
CA GLY A 219 -11.89 19.61 -22.93
C GLY A 219 -12.41 19.13 -24.30
N GLY A 220 -13.01 17.95 -24.40
CA GLY A 220 -13.76 17.52 -25.61
C GLY A 220 -12.92 17.01 -26.79
N THR A 221 -11.62 16.77 -26.62
CA THR A 221 -10.76 16.20 -27.69
C THR A 221 -10.45 14.73 -27.40
N SER A 222 -11.15 13.81 -28.06
CA SER A 222 -10.84 12.37 -28.02
C SER A 222 -9.62 12.06 -28.88
N VAL A 223 -8.58 11.46 -28.30
CA VAL A 223 -7.45 10.90 -29.06
C VAL A 223 -7.73 9.42 -29.30
N HIS A 224 -8.39 9.12 -30.43
CA HIS A 224 -8.46 7.75 -30.93
C HIS A 224 -7.06 7.33 -31.39
N LEU A 225 -6.41 6.42 -30.66
CA LEU A 225 -5.34 5.61 -31.25
C LEU A 225 -6.00 4.68 -32.26
N SER A 226 -5.70 4.91 -33.54
CA SER A 226 -6.12 4.07 -34.64
C SER A 226 -5.77 2.61 -34.38
N GLN A 227 -6.74 1.75 -34.69
CA GLN A 227 -6.74 0.30 -34.57
C GLN A 227 -5.37 -0.34 -34.84
N THR A 228 -4.82 -1.07 -33.86
CA THR A 228 -3.81 -2.10 -34.15
C THR A 228 -4.55 -3.32 -34.68
N SER A 229 -4.64 -3.43 -36.00
CA SER A 229 -4.86 -4.69 -36.68
C SER A 229 -3.55 -5.48 -36.64
N SER A 230 -3.51 -6.55 -35.85
CA SER A 230 -2.60 -7.70 -35.99
C SER A 230 -3.22 -8.89 -35.25
#